data_AF-A0A0S8HCD6-F1
#
_entry.id   AF-A0A0S8HCD6-F1
#
_cell.length_a   1.000
_cell.length_b   1.000
_cell.length_c   1.000
_cell.angle_alpha   90.00
_cell.angle_beta   90.00
_cell.angle_gamma   90.00
#
_symmetry.space_group_name_H-M   'P 1'
#
loop_
_entity.id
_entity.type
_entity.pdbx_description
1 polymer ?
#
loop_
_entity_poly.entity_id
_entity_poly.type
_entity_poly.pdbx_seq_one_letter_code
_entity_poly.pdbx_strand_id
1 'polypeptide(L)'
;MNGKSKAWALALLLGVLMLGAVAGIGVDRLLISQPGAAVQPSRARGERDRRQAHLDWLAAELQLTEEQRAQLEAIVERNRQEMAALWQDMQPRFEALKSQARAETRALLNEEQLAAYEELLEREAERRRRGHERR
;
A
#
# COMPACT_ATOMS: atom_id res chain seq x y z
N MET A 1 -39.20 -19.17 -4.61
CA MET A 1 -38.15 -18.24 -4.16
C MET A 1 -36.83 -18.66 -4.81
N ASN A 2 -36.33 -17.85 -5.72
CA ASN A 2 -35.50 -18.27 -6.86
C ASN A 2 -34.04 -18.52 -6.46
N GLY A 3 -33.58 -19.78 -6.49
CA GLY A 3 -32.20 -20.15 -6.11
C GLY A 3 -31.09 -19.50 -6.95
N LYS A 4 -31.43 -18.98 -8.14
CA LYS A 4 -30.50 -18.26 -9.02
C LYS A 4 -30.04 -16.91 -8.44
N SER A 5 -30.91 -16.19 -7.70
CA SER A 5 -30.54 -14.88 -7.13
C SER A 5 -29.62 -15.01 -5.91
N LYS A 6 -29.77 -16.09 -5.13
CA LYS A 6 -28.87 -16.38 -3.99
C LYS A 6 -27.47 -16.77 -4.46
N ALA A 7 -27.37 -17.57 -5.53
CA ALA A 7 -26.08 -17.94 -6.13
C ALA A 7 -25.35 -16.74 -6.75
N TRP A 8 -26.08 -15.85 -7.43
CA TRP A 8 -25.51 -14.61 -7.98
C TRP A 8 -25.11 -13.60 -6.89
N ALA A 9 -25.91 -13.46 -5.83
CA ALA A 9 -25.55 -12.62 -4.69
C ALA A 9 -24.31 -13.15 -3.96
N LEU A 10 -24.17 -14.48 -3.82
CA LEU A 10 -22.99 -15.11 -3.21
C LEU A 10 -21.75 -14.97 -4.09
N ALA A 11 -21.89 -15.08 -5.42
CA ALA A 11 -20.81 -14.84 -6.38
C ALA A 11 -20.34 -13.37 -6.37
N LEU A 12 -21.27 -12.41 -6.28
CA LEU A 12 -20.95 -10.99 -6.13
C LEU A 12 -20.26 -10.71 -4.78
N LEU A 13 -20.72 -11.32 -3.69
CA LEU A 13 -20.10 -11.19 -2.36
C LEU A 13 -18.68 -11.76 -2.32
N LEU A 14 -18.48 -12.95 -2.89
CA LEU A 14 -17.15 -13.56 -2.99
C LEU A 14 -16.25 -12.78 -3.95
N GLY A 15 -16.79 -12.20 -5.02
CA GLY A 15 -16.07 -11.30 -5.92
C GLY A 15 -15.58 -10.05 -5.20
N VAL A 16 -16.44 -9.37 -4.44
CA VAL A 16 -16.09 -8.18 -3.64
C VAL A 16 -15.09 -8.54 -2.53
N LEU A 17 -15.25 -9.69 -1.87
CA LEU A 17 -14.34 -10.16 -0.82
C LEU A 17 -12.96 -10.53 -1.36
N MET A 18 -12.88 -11.19 -2.53
CA MET A 18 -11.61 -11.49 -3.21
C MET A 18 -10.93 -10.23 -3.75
N LEU A 19 -11.70 -9.27 -4.26
CA LEU A 19 -11.21 -7.93 -4.63
C LEU A 19 -10.64 -7.18 -3.41
N GLY A 20 -11.24 -7.34 -2.22
CA GLY A 20 -10.71 -6.81 -0.96
C GLY A 20 -9.45 -7.53 -0.47
N ALA A 21 -9.37 -8.85 -0.61
CA ALA A 21 -8.21 -9.64 -0.17
C ALA A 21 -6.96 -9.44 -1.05
N VAL A 22 -7.14 -9.25 -2.37
CA VAL A 22 -6.05 -8.88 -3.29
C VAL A 22 -5.56 -7.45 -3.03
N ALA A 23 -6.44 -6.52 -2.63
CA ALA A 23 -6.04 -5.18 -2.20
C ALA A 23 -5.18 -5.21 -0.92
N GLY A 24 -5.50 -6.08 0.04
CA GLY A 24 -4.77 -6.18 1.32
C GLY A 24 -3.30 -6.63 1.19
N ILE A 25 -2.99 -7.53 0.25
CA ILE A 25 -1.62 -8.06 0.07
C ILE A 25 -0.74 -7.07 -0.74
N GLY A 26 -1.33 -6.15 -1.51
CA GLY A 26 -0.61 -5.09 -2.22
C GLY A 26 -0.32 -3.83 -1.39
N VAL A 27 -1.12 -3.59 -0.34
CA VAL A 27 -1.02 -2.41 0.54
C VAL A 27 0.35 -2.36 1.24
N ASP A 28 0.87 -3.52 1.65
CA ASP A 28 2.11 -3.61 2.42
C ASP A 28 3.36 -3.17 1.63
N ARG A 29 3.34 -3.29 0.29
CA ARG A 29 4.46 -2.90 -0.58
C ARG A 29 4.29 -1.60 -1.37
N LEU A 30 3.05 -1.12 -1.56
CA LEU A 30 2.81 0.16 -2.24
C LEU A 30 2.57 1.33 -1.28
N LEU A 31 1.92 1.09 -0.12
CA LEU A 31 1.46 2.17 0.77
C LEU A 31 2.37 2.41 1.97
N ILE A 32 3.19 1.42 2.37
CA ILE A 32 4.25 1.58 3.40
C ILE A 32 5.55 2.15 2.77
N SER A 33 5.43 2.95 1.72
CA SER A 33 6.47 3.90 1.33
C SER A 33 6.01 5.28 1.77
N GLN A 34 6.67 5.79 2.82
CA GLN A 34 6.29 6.99 3.57
C GLN A 34 5.83 8.18 2.69
N PRO A 35 4.72 8.88 3.02
CA PRO A 35 4.38 10.19 2.48
C PRO A 35 5.01 11.22 3.41
N GLY A 36 6.22 11.62 3.09
CA GLY A 36 6.98 12.51 3.95
C GLY A 36 8.10 13.24 3.24
N ALA A 37 7.93 13.55 1.95
CA ALA A 37 8.76 14.51 1.25
C ALA A 37 8.08 14.88 -0.07
N ALA A 38 8.08 16.17 -0.39
CA ALA A 38 7.70 16.82 -1.64
C ALA A 38 7.45 15.86 -2.83
N VAL A 39 6.27 15.97 -3.43
CA VAL A 39 5.85 15.29 -4.66
C VAL A 39 6.91 15.53 -5.75
N GLN A 40 7.85 14.60 -5.88
CA GLN A 40 8.78 14.57 -7.00
C GLN A 40 8.00 14.04 -8.22
N PRO A 41 7.90 14.80 -9.32
CA PRO A 41 7.06 14.44 -10.47
C PRO A 41 7.44 13.09 -11.11
N SER A 42 8.69 12.64 -10.91
CA SER A 42 9.19 11.35 -11.39
C SER A 42 8.55 10.13 -10.71
N ARG A 43 8.21 10.21 -9.40
CA ARG A 43 7.58 9.10 -8.66
C ARG A 43 6.12 8.90 -9.07
N ALA A 44 5.41 10.00 -9.27
CA ALA A 44 4.02 9.97 -9.75
C ALA A 44 3.90 9.32 -11.13
N ARG A 45 4.93 9.44 -12.00
CA ARG A 45 4.95 8.80 -13.32
C ARG A 45 5.16 7.28 -13.23
N GLY A 46 6.18 6.82 -12.49
CA GLY A 46 6.47 5.38 -12.39
C GLY A 46 5.41 4.55 -11.65
N GLU A 47 4.72 5.15 -10.67
CA GLU A 47 3.59 4.50 -9.99
C GLU A 47 2.34 4.44 -10.89
N ARG A 48 2.09 5.51 -11.65
CA ARG A 48 1.02 5.56 -12.65
C ARG A 48 1.24 4.53 -13.75
N ASP A 49 2.47 4.34 -14.22
CA ASP A 49 2.81 3.35 -15.25
C ASP A 49 2.59 1.91 -14.75
N ARG A 50 2.99 1.57 -13.52
CA ARG A 50 2.73 0.24 -12.95
C ARG A 50 1.25 -0.01 -12.72
N ARG A 51 0.52 1.00 -12.26
CA ARG A 51 -0.93 0.92 -12.09
C ARG A 51 -1.62 0.71 -13.42
N GLN A 52 -1.19 1.44 -14.45
CA GLN A 52 -1.73 1.28 -15.79
C GLN A 52 -1.47 -0.12 -16.32
N ALA A 53 -0.25 -0.65 -16.15
CA ALA A 53 0.07 -2.02 -16.52
C ALA A 53 -0.79 -3.06 -15.78
N HIS A 54 -1.12 -2.83 -14.51
CA HIS A 54 -2.02 -3.71 -13.76
C HIS A 54 -3.47 -3.64 -14.25
N LEU A 55 -3.98 -2.43 -14.53
CA LEU A 55 -5.30 -2.21 -15.11
C LEU A 55 -5.39 -2.86 -16.51
N ASP A 56 -4.35 -2.72 -17.32
CA ASP A 56 -4.28 -3.28 -18.66
C ASP A 56 -4.25 -4.81 -18.61
N TRP A 57 -3.47 -5.39 -17.68
CA TRP A 57 -3.46 -6.82 -17.43
C TRP A 57 -4.83 -7.35 -16.99
N LEU A 58 -5.48 -6.67 -16.03
CA LEU A 58 -6.80 -7.09 -15.53
C LEU A 58 -7.89 -6.93 -16.59
N ALA A 59 -7.81 -5.88 -17.41
CA ALA A 59 -8.72 -5.66 -18.53
C ALA A 59 -8.57 -6.75 -19.59
N ALA A 60 -7.34 -7.18 -19.90
CA ALA A 60 -7.08 -8.26 -20.84
C ALA A 60 -7.56 -9.62 -20.29
N GLU A 61 -7.23 -9.94 -19.04
CA GLU A 61 -7.57 -11.22 -18.40
C GLU A 61 -9.09 -11.40 -18.26
N LEU A 62 -9.80 -10.33 -17.91
CA LEU A 62 -11.26 -10.35 -17.75
C LEU A 62 -12.03 -9.98 -19.03
N GLN A 63 -11.31 -9.71 -20.12
CA GLN A 63 -11.89 -9.30 -21.41
C GLN A 63 -12.86 -8.12 -21.27
N LEU A 64 -12.45 -7.10 -20.51
CA LEU A 64 -13.29 -5.94 -20.23
C LEU A 64 -13.54 -5.13 -21.51
N THR A 65 -14.79 -4.70 -21.69
CA THR A 65 -15.12 -3.66 -22.67
C THR A 65 -14.46 -2.33 -22.31
N GLU A 66 -14.36 -1.41 -23.26
CA GLU A 66 -13.81 -0.06 -23.02
C GLU A 66 -14.58 0.68 -21.93
N GLU A 67 -15.90 0.53 -21.89
CA GLU A 67 -16.74 1.14 -20.87
C GLU A 67 -16.46 0.56 -19.47
N GLN A 68 -16.36 -0.77 -19.35
CA GLN A 68 -16.01 -1.43 -18.09
C GLN A 68 -14.60 -1.06 -17.62
N ARG A 69 -13.64 -0.94 -18.54
CA ARG A 69 -12.28 -0.48 -18.24
C ARG A 69 -12.28 0.94 -17.69
N ALA A 70 -13.02 1.86 -18.31
CA ALA A 70 -13.12 3.25 -17.84
C ALA A 70 -13.76 3.32 -16.43
N GLN A 71 -14.78 2.50 -16.17
CA GLN A 71 -15.39 2.40 -14.84
C GLN A 71 -14.42 1.84 -13.80
N LEU A 72 -13.65 0.80 -14.15
CA LEU A 72 -12.63 0.22 -13.28
C LEU A 72 -11.53 1.23 -12.94
N GLU A 73 -11.05 1.99 -13.93
CA GLU A 73 -10.05 3.05 -13.70
C GLU A 73 -10.56 4.09 -12.71
N ALA A 74 -11.82 4.53 -12.85
CA ALA A 74 -12.43 5.48 -11.92
C ALA A 74 -12.54 4.92 -10.49
N ILE A 75 -12.90 3.63 -10.34
CA ILE A 75 -12.97 2.97 -9.02
C ILE A 75 -11.59 2.91 -8.37
N VAL A 76 -10.57 2.49 -9.13
CA VAL A 76 -9.20 2.38 -8.62
C VAL A 76 -8.65 3.75 -8.21
N GLU A 77 -8.89 4.79 -9.02
CA GLU A 77 -8.43 6.14 -8.70
C GLU A 77 -9.13 6.72 -7.47
N ARG A 78 -10.45 6.52 -7.31
CA ARG A 78 -11.16 6.93 -6.09
C ARG A 78 -10.62 6.23 -4.85
N ASN A 79 -10.50 4.89 -4.90
CA ASN A 79 -10.01 4.11 -3.77
C ASN A 79 -8.57 4.49 -3.40
N ARG A 80 -7.74 4.84 -4.38
CA ARG A 80 -6.38 5.35 -4.15
C ARG A 80 -6.39 6.63 -3.33
N GLN A 81 -7.26 7.58 -3.67
CA GLN A 81 -7.37 8.85 -2.96
C GLN A 81 -7.87 8.65 -1.53
N GLU A 82 -8.89 7.82 -1.34
CA GLU A 82 -9.41 7.47 -0.02
C GLU A 82 -8.34 6.80 0.86
N MET A 83 -7.60 5.85 0.31
CA MET A 83 -6.51 5.17 1.01
C MET A 83 -5.37 6.12 1.36
N ALA A 84 -5.01 7.04 0.46
CA ALA A 84 -3.98 8.05 0.73
C ALA A 84 -4.40 8.97 1.88
N ALA A 85 -5.66 9.38 1.94
CA ALA A 85 -6.20 10.17 3.05
C ALA A 85 -6.15 9.41 4.37
N LEU A 86 -6.64 8.16 4.40
CA LEU A 86 -6.57 7.30 5.58
C LEU A 86 -5.13 7.13 6.08
N TRP A 87 -4.19 6.94 5.16
CA TRP A 87 -2.80 6.78 5.51
C TRP A 87 -2.17 8.06 6.08
N GLN A 88 -2.51 9.24 5.55
CA GLN A 88 -2.08 10.53 6.11
C GLN A 88 -2.53 10.70 7.57
N ASP A 89 -3.75 10.27 7.89
CA ASP A 89 -4.28 10.32 9.26
C ASP A 89 -3.60 9.31 10.20
N MET A 90 -3.28 8.12 9.69
CA MET A 90 -2.73 7.02 10.49
C MET A 90 -1.21 7.05 10.65
N GLN A 91 -0.48 7.56 9.65
CA GLN A 91 0.99 7.65 9.65
C GLN A 91 1.57 8.23 10.96
N PRO A 92 1.10 9.37 11.50
CA PRO A 92 1.68 9.92 12.73
C PRO A 92 1.52 8.99 13.92
N ARG A 93 0.40 8.27 14.01
CA ARG A 93 0.15 7.30 15.09
C ARG A 93 1.10 6.11 15.00
N PHE A 94 1.34 5.61 13.79
CA PHE A 94 2.32 4.54 13.55
C PHE A 94 3.74 4.96 13.89
N GLU A 95 4.17 6.15 13.47
CA GLU A 95 5.53 6.63 13.78
C GLU A 95 5.71 6.89 15.28
N ALA A 96 4.68 7.38 15.97
CA ALA A 96 4.69 7.51 17.42
C ALA A 96 4.85 6.14 18.11
N LEU A 97 4.07 5.13 17.71
CA LEU A 97 4.16 3.77 18.25
C LEU A 97 5.56 3.16 18.02
N LYS A 98 6.12 3.32 16.81
CA LYS A 98 7.48 2.85 16.50
C LYS A 98 8.53 3.56 17.34
N SER A 99 8.39 4.87 17.54
CA SER A 99 9.32 5.65 18.37
C SER A 99 9.28 5.18 19.82
N GLN A 100 8.09 4.95 20.36
CA GLN A 100 7.89 4.41 21.70
C GLN A 100 8.54 3.03 21.85
N ALA A 101 8.24 2.08 20.96
CA ALA A 101 8.82 0.75 20.99
C ALA A 101 10.36 0.76 20.92
N ARG A 102 10.94 1.68 20.14
CA ARG A 102 12.40 1.88 20.10
C ARG A 102 12.95 2.41 21.42
N ALA A 103 12.27 3.36 22.06
CA ALA A 103 12.69 3.88 23.35
C ALA A 103 12.64 2.81 24.46
N GLU A 104 11.55 2.04 24.50
CA GLU A 104 11.41 0.89 25.40
C GLU A 104 12.49 -0.16 25.15
N THR A 105 12.79 -0.45 23.88
CA THR A 105 13.87 -1.38 23.52
C THR A 105 15.22 -0.90 24.03
N ARG A 106 15.57 0.38 23.82
CA ARG A 106 16.84 0.96 24.30
C ARG A 106 17.02 0.83 25.81
N ALA A 107 15.95 0.97 26.58
CA ALA A 107 16.00 0.88 28.03
C ALA A 107 16.37 -0.53 28.54
N LEU A 108 16.28 -1.56 27.70
CA LEU A 108 16.61 -2.94 28.04
C LEU A 108 18.06 -3.32 27.69
N LEU A 109 18.76 -2.49 26.92
CA LEU A 109 20.07 -2.84 26.35
C LEU A 109 21.22 -2.35 27.24
N ASN A 110 22.29 -3.13 27.31
CA ASN A 110 23.58 -2.64 27.80
C ASN A 110 24.29 -1.76 26.75
N GLU A 111 25.42 -1.15 27.10
CA GLU A 111 26.13 -0.21 26.23
C GLU A 111 26.56 -0.81 24.88
N GLU A 112 27.09 -2.04 24.89
CA GLU A 112 27.53 -2.73 23.68
C GLU A 112 26.33 -3.05 22.75
N GLN A 113 25.25 -3.55 23.33
CA GLN A 113 24.01 -3.87 22.61
C GLN A 113 23.33 -2.62 22.06
N LEU A 114 23.36 -1.51 22.80
CA LEU A 114 22.81 -0.24 22.38
C LEU A 114 23.55 0.30 21.14
N ALA A 115 24.88 0.24 21.13
CA ALA A 115 25.68 0.65 19.98
C ALA A 115 25.35 -0.17 18.73
N ALA A 116 25.26 -1.50 18.86
CA ALA A 116 24.86 -2.38 17.76
C ALA A 116 23.42 -2.09 17.27
N TYR A 117 22.51 -1.79 18.20
CA TYR A 117 21.12 -1.47 17.88
C TYR A 117 20.98 -0.17 17.10
N GLU A 118 21.70 0.89 17.47
CA GLU A 118 21.69 2.16 16.73
C GLU A 118 22.25 1.99 15.30
N GLU A 119 23.31 1.20 15.13
CA GLU A 119 23.84 0.89 13.80
C GLU A 119 22.81 0.15 12.92
N LEU A 120 22.04 -0.78 13.51
CA LEU A 120 20.95 -1.46 12.80
C LEU A 120 19.87 -0.47 12.34
N LEU A 121 19.45 0.45 13.21
CA LEU A 121 18.46 1.48 12.89
C LEU A 121 18.94 2.43 11.79
N GLU A 122 20.21 2.82 11.83
CA GLU A 122 20.82 3.69 10.82
C GLU A 122 20.87 2.99 9.45
N ARG A 123 21.35 1.74 9.39
CA ARG A 123 21.35 0.93 8.16
C ARG A 123 19.95 0.77 7.58
N GLU A 124 18.93 0.60 8.42
CA GLU A 124 17.53 0.54 7.98
C GLU A 124 17.05 1.88 7.40
N ALA A 125 17.37 2.99 8.07
CA ALA A 125 17.05 4.34 7.59
C ALA A 125 17.72 4.64 6.24
N GLU A 126 18.98 4.27 6.08
CA GLU A 126 19.70 4.40 4.83
C GLU A 126 19.12 3.52 3.72
N ARG A 127 18.74 2.28 4.01
CA ARG A 127 18.07 1.40 3.02
C ARG A 127 16.77 2.04 2.53
N ARG A 128 16.00 2.65 3.43
CA ARG A 128 14.80 3.41 3.05
C ARG A 128 15.16 4.61 2.16
N ARG A 129 16.14 5.43 2.56
CA ARG A 129 16.62 6.59 1.76
C ARG A 129 17.14 6.16 0.37
N ARG A 130 18.00 5.15 0.29
CA ARG A 130 18.52 4.62 -0.98
C ARG A 130 17.44 3.99 -1.85
N GLY A 131 16.44 3.35 -1.23
CA GLY A 131 15.24 2.87 -1.93
C GLY A 131 14.42 4.01 -2.56
N HIS A 132 14.45 5.20 -1.94
CA HIS A 132 13.87 6.43 -2.51
C HIS A 132 14.75 7.08 -3.59
N GLU A 133 16.08 6.89 -3.58
CA GLU A 133 17.03 7.48 -4.54
C GLU A 133 17.26 6.62 -5.80
N ARG A 134 17.18 5.28 -5.68
CA ARG A 134 17.47 4.34 -6.77
C ARG A 134 16.24 3.94 -7.62
N ARG A 135 15.07 4.55 -7.38
CA ARG A 135 13.79 4.18 -8.00
C ARG A 135 13.02 5.40 -8.46
#